data_AF-G9KFN1-F1
#
_entry.id   AF-G9KFN1-F1
#
_cell.length_a   1.000
_cell.length_b   1.000
_cell.length_c   1.000
_cell.angle_alpha   90.00
_cell.angle_beta   90.00
_cell.angle_gamma   90.00
#
_symmetry.space_group_name_H-M   'P 1'
#
loop_
_entity.id
_entity.type
_entity.pdbx_description
1 polymer ?
#
loop_
_entity_poly.entity_id
_entity_poly.type
_entity_poly.pdbx_seq_one_letter_code
_entity_poly.pdbx_strand_id
1 'polypeptide(L)'
;VFRNQLPRKNDFYSYEPPSEDPPAETGDRVRLQLPSGAHLCRVCGCLGPKTCSRCHKAHYCSREHQTLDWRSGHKQACTSSDYLDRTIPDHNFLFPEFEIVIETEDEITPEVVEKEHESEILGSMGEALEDELDSMAKHESKEDKIFQKFKTKIALEPEQVLRYGRGIAPVWISGENIPQEKDIPNCPCGAKRIFEF
;
A
#
# COMPACT_ATOMS: atom_id res chain seq x y z
N VAL A 1 -5.27 5.17 1.26
CA VAL A 1 -4.30 5.93 2.09
C VAL A 1 -5.05 7.02 2.83
N PHE A 2 -5.26 6.86 4.14
CA PHE A 2 -5.74 7.95 4.99
C PHE A 2 -4.56 8.94 5.07
N ARG A 3 -4.59 10.04 4.31
CA ARG A 3 -3.61 11.11 4.51
C ARG A 3 -3.85 11.64 5.90
N ASN A 4 -2.84 11.50 6.76
CA ASN A 4 -2.87 12.05 8.09
C ASN A 4 -2.87 13.57 7.90
N GLN A 5 -4.05 14.19 7.87
CA GLN A 5 -4.24 15.64 7.71
C GLN A 5 -3.87 16.38 8.99
N LEU A 6 -2.73 15.99 9.58
CA LEU A 6 -2.21 16.66 10.75
C LEU A 6 -1.73 18.05 10.34
N PRO A 7 -2.02 19.08 11.15
CA PRO A 7 -1.42 20.39 10.95
C PRO A 7 0.11 20.26 10.98
N ARG A 8 0.80 21.17 10.28
CA ARG A 8 2.27 21.20 10.24
C ARG A 8 2.89 21.09 11.63
N LYS A 9 2.31 21.80 12.61
CA LYS A 9 2.60 21.62 14.03
C LYS A 9 1.63 20.59 14.61
N ASN A 10 2.12 19.41 14.96
CA ASN A 10 1.34 18.35 15.60
C ASN A 10 2.19 17.62 16.65
N ASP A 11 1.57 16.76 17.44
CA ASP A 11 2.22 16.05 18.55
C ASP A 11 3.06 14.84 18.10
N PHE A 12 3.00 14.47 16.82
CA PHE A 12 3.60 13.23 16.29
C PHE A 12 4.89 13.49 15.51
N TYR A 13 5.00 14.63 14.83
CA TYR A 13 6.12 14.97 13.97
C TYR A 13 6.73 16.32 14.35
N SER A 14 8.05 16.42 14.22
CA SER A 14 8.78 17.69 14.33
C SER A 14 8.23 18.71 13.34
N TYR A 15 8.22 19.98 13.74
CA TYR A 15 7.79 21.08 12.88
C TYR A 15 8.77 21.34 11.71
N GLU A 16 10.06 21.15 11.99
CA GLU A 16 11.14 21.22 10.99
C GLU A 16 11.49 19.81 10.49
N PRO A 17 11.81 19.67 9.19
CA PRO A 17 12.23 18.38 8.64
C PRO A 17 13.52 17.88 9.29
N PRO A 18 13.75 16.56 9.31
CA PRO A 18 15.04 16.01 9.74
C PRO A 18 16.16 16.49 8.80
N SER A 19 17.38 16.59 9.34
CA SER A 19 18.58 16.89 8.55
C SER A 19 18.87 15.80 7.53
N GLU A 20 19.35 16.18 6.35
CA GLU A 20 19.87 15.22 5.34
C GLU A 20 21.25 14.67 5.74
N ASP A 21 22.00 15.43 6.55
CA ASP A 21 23.24 14.94 7.12
C ASP A 21 22.98 13.73 8.02
N PRO A 22 23.86 12.71 8.00
CA PRO A 22 23.75 11.56 8.89
C PRO A 22 23.59 12.04 10.34
N PRO A 23 22.60 11.51 11.08
CA PRO A 23 22.51 11.81 12.50
C PRO A 23 23.86 11.48 13.13
N ALA A 24 24.36 12.35 14.02
CA ALA A 24 25.42 11.92 14.92
C ALA A 24 24.97 10.61 15.58
N GLU A 25 25.88 9.66 15.78
CA GLU A 25 25.61 8.41 16.52
C GLU A 25 25.22 8.75 17.97
N THR A 26 24.01 9.26 18.12
CA THR A 26 23.28 9.31 19.37
C THR A 26 22.98 7.85 19.63
N GLY A 27 23.51 7.29 20.71
CA GLY A 27 23.26 5.89 21.11
C GLY A 27 21.79 5.61 21.47
N ASP A 28 20.86 6.39 20.91
CA ASP A 28 19.43 6.25 21.04
C ASP A 28 18.98 4.97 20.33
N ARG A 29 18.63 4.02 21.18
CA ARG A 29 18.25 2.67 20.78
C ARG A 29 16.87 2.69 20.13
N VAL A 30 16.76 2.13 18.93
CA VAL A 30 15.47 2.00 18.23
C VAL A 30 14.52 1.13 19.07
N ARG A 31 13.37 1.70 19.43
CA ARG A 31 12.33 0.98 20.17
C ARG A 31 11.50 0.13 19.22
N LEU A 32 11.60 -1.19 19.34
CA LEU A 32 10.80 -2.17 18.59
C LEU A 32 9.42 -2.44 19.21
N GLN A 33 8.99 -1.59 20.13
CA GLN A 33 7.66 -1.58 20.69
C GLN A 33 7.15 -0.15 20.69
N LEU A 34 5.98 0.06 20.10
CA LEU A 34 5.31 1.35 20.09
C LEU A 34 4.77 1.69 21.48
N PRO A 35 4.53 2.97 21.80
CA PRO A 35 3.88 3.37 23.05
C PRO A 35 2.51 2.71 23.28
N SER A 36 1.83 2.30 22.22
CA SER A 36 0.58 1.52 22.27
C SER A 36 0.75 0.08 22.75
N GLY A 37 2.00 -0.39 22.93
CA GLY A 37 2.34 -1.77 23.27
C GLY A 37 2.51 -2.69 22.04
N ALA A 38 2.18 -2.22 20.84
CA ALA A 38 2.34 -2.99 19.61
C ALA A 38 3.82 -3.25 19.29
N HIS A 39 4.15 -4.50 19.02
CA HIS A 39 5.51 -4.92 18.69
C HIS A 39 5.79 -4.77 17.19
N LEU A 40 7.02 -4.37 16.87
CA LEU A 40 7.51 -4.18 15.53
C LEU A 40 8.41 -5.35 15.11
N CYS A 41 8.40 -5.62 13.81
CA CYS A 41 9.25 -6.61 13.19
C CYS A 41 10.72 -6.20 13.33
N ARG A 42 11.55 -7.11 13.85
CA ARG A 42 13.01 -6.90 14.00
C ARG A 42 13.77 -6.67 12.69
N VAL A 43 13.14 -6.97 11.55
CA VAL A 43 13.77 -6.88 10.24
C VAL A 43 13.37 -5.60 9.51
N CYS A 44 12.07 -5.33 9.39
CA CYS A 44 11.56 -4.21 8.59
C CYS A 44 10.86 -3.11 9.39
N GLY A 45 10.71 -3.25 10.71
CA GLY A 45 10.00 -2.28 11.54
C GLY A 45 8.47 -2.22 11.37
N CYS A 46 7.87 -2.97 10.43
CA CYS A 46 6.41 -3.09 10.31
C CYS A 46 5.79 -3.81 11.53
N LEU A 47 4.46 -3.83 11.65
CA LEU A 47 3.78 -4.57 12.73
C LEU A 47 4.24 -6.05 12.78
N GLY A 48 4.67 -6.50 13.96
CA GLY A 48 5.21 -7.83 14.22
C GLY A 48 4.30 -8.70 15.06
N PRO A 49 3.16 -9.21 14.52
CA PRO A 49 2.22 -10.02 15.29
C PRO A 49 2.78 -11.40 15.66
N LYS A 50 3.77 -11.91 14.92
CA LYS A 50 4.36 -13.24 15.17
C LYS A 50 5.53 -13.10 16.12
N THR A 51 5.61 -13.99 17.11
CA THR A 51 6.68 -13.98 18.10
C THR A 51 7.53 -15.24 17.95
N CYS A 52 8.84 -15.13 18.14
CA CYS A 52 9.72 -16.28 18.22
C CYS A 52 9.27 -17.22 19.34
N SER A 53 8.92 -18.45 18.99
CA SER A 53 8.41 -19.46 19.92
C SER A 53 9.42 -19.94 20.96
N ARG A 54 10.71 -19.62 20.78
CA ARG A 54 11.78 -20.03 21.70
C ARG A 54 12.05 -18.98 22.78
N CYS A 55 12.18 -17.71 22.40
CA CYS A 55 12.51 -16.64 23.35
C CYS A 55 11.31 -15.80 23.77
N HIS A 56 10.21 -15.82 23.01
CA HIS A 56 9.04 -14.96 23.18
C HIS A 56 9.31 -13.44 23.22
N LYS A 57 10.51 -13.01 22.82
CA LYS A 57 10.96 -11.59 22.85
C LYS A 57 11.10 -10.98 21.46
N ALA A 58 11.36 -11.80 20.45
CA ALA A 58 11.59 -11.35 19.09
C ALA A 58 10.30 -11.41 18.26
N HIS A 59 9.97 -10.33 17.56
CA HIS A 59 8.72 -10.17 16.81
C HIS A 59 8.96 -10.00 15.31
N TYR A 60 8.05 -10.52 14.49
CA TYR A 60 8.14 -10.56 13.03
C TYR A 60 6.79 -10.36 12.35
N CYS A 61 6.79 -9.71 11.19
CA CYS A 61 5.60 -9.62 10.34
C CYS A 61 5.30 -10.97 9.66
N SER A 62 6.33 -11.74 9.33
CA SER A 62 6.23 -12.99 8.57
C SER A 62 7.27 -14.03 8.98
N ARG A 63 7.14 -15.26 8.46
CA ARG A 63 8.08 -16.37 8.71
C ARG A 63 9.40 -16.15 7.96
N GLU A 64 9.34 -15.49 6.82
CA GLU A 64 10.49 -15.14 5.98
C GLU A 64 11.42 -14.21 6.77
N HIS A 65 10.90 -13.14 7.37
CA HIS A 65 11.68 -12.23 8.21
C HIS A 65 12.24 -12.91 9.47
N GLN A 66 11.48 -13.84 10.08
CA GLN A 66 12.03 -14.65 11.18
C GLN A 66 13.23 -15.49 10.72
N THR A 67 13.14 -16.10 9.54
CA THR A 67 14.20 -16.95 8.99
C THR A 67 15.44 -16.15 8.62
N LEU A 68 15.26 -14.94 8.09
CA LEU A 68 16.35 -14.00 7.80
C LEU A 68 17.08 -13.61 9.09
N ASP A 69 16.38 -13.04 10.08
CA ASP A 69 16.98 -12.64 11.38
C ASP A 69 17.63 -13.84 12.10
N TRP A 70 17.05 -15.04 11.98
CA TRP A 70 17.64 -16.26 12.52
C TRP A 70 19.03 -16.56 11.95
N ARG A 71 19.21 -16.38 10.63
CA ARG A 71 20.50 -16.58 9.94
C ARG A 71 21.47 -15.43 10.24
N SER A 72 20.97 -14.21 10.42
CA SER A 72 21.76 -13.00 10.66
C SER A 72 22.26 -12.81 12.11
N GLY A 73 21.89 -13.69 13.04
CA GLY A 73 22.44 -13.67 14.41
C GLY A 73 21.46 -13.98 15.52
N HIS A 74 20.14 -13.97 15.24
CA HIS A 74 19.16 -14.27 16.28
C HIS A 74 19.32 -15.69 16.82
N LYS A 75 19.79 -16.66 16.02
CA LYS A 75 20.03 -18.04 16.48
C LYS A 75 20.93 -18.11 17.72
N GLN A 76 21.98 -17.30 17.75
CA GLN A 76 22.94 -17.24 18.85
C GLN A 76 22.41 -16.40 20.02
N ALA A 77 21.72 -15.29 19.72
CA ALA A 77 21.18 -14.38 20.73
C ALA A 77 19.89 -14.89 21.40
N CYS A 78 19.18 -15.84 20.79
CA CYS A 78 17.85 -16.29 21.23
C CYS A 78 17.84 -16.83 22.67
N THR A 79 18.95 -17.39 23.13
CA THR A 79 19.10 -17.98 24.48
C THR A 79 19.66 -17.01 25.52
N SER A 80 20.18 -15.86 25.10
CA SER A 80 20.83 -14.90 25.99
C SER A 80 19.78 -13.99 26.60
N SER A 81 19.56 -14.11 27.91
CA SER A 81 18.54 -13.36 28.66
C SER A 81 18.69 -11.84 28.52
N ASP A 82 19.94 -11.36 28.39
CA ASP A 82 20.27 -9.95 28.68
C ASP A 82 20.59 -9.10 27.44
N TYR A 83 20.69 -9.71 26.25
CA TYR A 83 21.19 -9.01 25.04
C TYR A 83 20.16 -8.81 23.93
N LEU A 84 18.88 -9.10 24.20
CA LEU A 84 17.79 -8.81 23.26
C LEU A 84 17.21 -7.40 23.44
N ASP A 85 17.73 -6.63 24.40
CA ASP A 85 17.29 -5.27 24.65
C ASP A 85 17.96 -4.30 23.66
N ARG A 86 17.28 -4.14 22.52
CA ARG A 86 17.14 -2.87 21.76
C ARG A 86 18.13 -2.53 20.65
N THR A 87 19.01 -3.43 20.23
CA THR A 87 19.74 -3.22 18.96
C THR A 87 19.06 -4.02 17.86
N ILE A 88 18.48 -3.31 16.88
CA ILE A 88 18.18 -3.92 15.58
C ILE A 88 19.54 -4.38 15.04
N PRO A 89 19.75 -5.68 14.81
CA PRO A 89 21.00 -6.13 14.22
C PRO A 89 21.07 -5.53 12.81
N ASP A 90 22.24 -5.01 12.45
CA ASP A 90 22.50 -4.72 11.05
C ASP A 90 22.41 -6.04 10.29
N HIS A 91 21.38 -6.15 9.46
CA HIS A 91 21.14 -7.37 8.71
C HIS A 91 22.11 -7.52 7.53
N ASN A 92 22.96 -6.51 7.28
CA ASN A 92 23.91 -6.44 6.16
C ASN A 92 23.24 -6.62 4.79
N PHE A 93 21.95 -6.29 4.69
CA PHE A 93 21.22 -6.26 3.43
C PHE A 93 20.35 -5.02 3.37
N LEU A 94 20.13 -4.54 2.15
CA LEU A 94 19.22 -3.45 1.86
C LEU A 94 18.02 -4.00 1.09
N PHE A 95 16.85 -3.39 1.31
CA PHE A 95 15.72 -3.62 0.43
C PHE A 95 15.93 -2.83 -0.87
N PRO A 96 15.36 -3.27 -2.00
CA PRO A 96 15.33 -2.45 -3.20
C PRO A 96 14.70 -1.09 -2.90
N GLU A 97 15.38 -0.03 -3.30
CA GLU A 97 14.92 1.36 -3.16
C GLU A 97 14.38 1.83 -4.51
N PHE A 98 13.26 2.55 -4.47
CA PHE A 98 12.61 3.11 -5.65
C PHE A 98 12.32 4.60 -5.38
N GLU A 99 12.49 5.42 -6.40
CA GLU A 99 12.10 6.83 -6.36
C GLU A 99 10.62 6.98 -6.73
N ILE A 100 9.89 7.84 -6.00
CA ILE A 100 8.53 8.21 -6.38
C ILE A 100 8.63 9.42 -7.31
N VAL A 101 8.37 9.18 -8.60
CA VAL A 101 8.28 10.23 -9.62
C VAL A 101 6.85 10.73 -9.69
N ILE A 102 6.66 12.05 -9.75
CA ILE A 102 5.34 12.67 -9.90
C ILE A 102 5.18 13.07 -11.37
N GLU A 103 4.25 12.41 -12.05
CA GLU A 103 3.93 12.67 -13.44
C GLU A 103 2.44 13.00 -13.59
N THR A 104 2.11 13.79 -14.62
CA THR A 104 0.72 14.09 -14.95
C THR A 104 0.14 12.95 -15.75
N GLU A 105 -1.03 12.47 -15.35
CA GLU A 105 -1.78 11.48 -16.13
C GLU A 105 -2.33 12.12 -17.41
N ASP A 106 -2.08 11.48 -18.55
CA ASP A 106 -2.62 11.94 -19.83
C ASP A 106 -4.15 11.86 -19.87
N GLU A 107 -4.79 12.88 -20.45
CA GLU A 107 -6.23 12.90 -20.66
C GLU A 107 -6.63 11.90 -21.76
N ILE A 108 -7.06 10.71 -21.34
CA ILE A 108 -7.62 9.73 -22.27
C ILE A 108 -9.00 10.23 -22.71
N THR A 109 -9.15 10.56 -23.99
CA THR A 109 -10.46 10.86 -24.57
C THR A 109 -11.30 9.57 -24.65
N PRO A 110 -12.62 9.62 -24.37
CA PRO A 110 -13.49 8.43 -24.35
C PRO A 110 -13.45 7.59 -25.64
N GLU A 111 -13.19 8.24 -26.78
CA GLU A 111 -13.12 7.61 -28.10
C GLU A 111 -11.94 6.63 -28.26
N VAL A 112 -10.88 6.76 -27.46
CA VAL A 112 -9.68 5.90 -27.54
C VAL A 112 -9.93 4.59 -26.79
N VAL A 113 -10.61 4.66 -25.63
CA VAL A 113 -10.93 3.49 -24.80
C VAL A 113 -11.93 2.56 -25.49
N GLU A 114 -12.92 3.11 -26.20
CA GLU A 114 -13.90 2.31 -26.95
C GLU A 114 -13.26 1.61 -28.17
N LYS A 115 -12.31 2.26 -28.85
CA LYS A 115 -11.61 1.67 -30.01
C LYS A 115 -10.59 0.60 -29.63
N GLU A 116 -9.87 0.78 -28.51
CA GLU A 116 -8.96 -0.24 -27.97
C GLU A 116 -9.73 -1.47 -27.49
N HIS A 117 -10.88 -1.27 -26.85
CA HIS A 117 -11.78 -2.36 -26.45
C HIS A 117 -12.28 -3.19 -27.64
N GLU A 118 -12.58 -2.57 -28.78
CA GLU A 118 -13.04 -3.28 -29.98
C GLU A 118 -11.90 -4.05 -30.67
N SER A 119 -10.66 -3.57 -30.56
CA SER A 119 -9.49 -4.17 -31.23
C SER A 119 -8.80 -5.27 -30.42
N GLU A 120 -8.80 -5.21 -29.08
CA GLU A 120 -8.31 -6.31 -28.24
C GLU A 120 -9.22 -7.55 -28.27
N ILE A 121 -10.54 -7.36 -28.41
CA ILE A 121 -11.50 -8.47 -28.49
C ILE A 121 -11.43 -9.19 -29.85
N LEU A 122 -11.10 -8.47 -30.93
CA LEU A 122 -11.08 -9.02 -32.30
C LEU A 122 -9.79 -9.77 -32.66
N GLY A 123 -8.74 -9.68 -31.85
CA GLY A 123 -7.43 -10.25 -32.15
C GLY A 123 -7.25 -11.74 -31.87
N SER A 124 -8.20 -12.41 -31.20
CA SER A 124 -7.94 -13.71 -30.57
C SER A 124 -8.87 -14.90 -30.91
N MET A 125 -9.80 -14.82 -31.87
CA MET A 125 -10.75 -15.94 -32.05
C MET A 125 -11.03 -16.32 -33.51
N GLY A 126 -10.59 -17.54 -33.86
CA GLY A 126 -11.04 -18.27 -35.04
C GLY A 126 -12.49 -18.78 -34.90
N GLU A 127 -13.11 -18.98 -36.06
CA GLU A 127 -14.55 -19.05 -36.39
C GLU A 127 -15.38 -20.22 -35.79
N ALA A 128 -15.08 -20.73 -34.59
CA ALA A 128 -15.76 -21.92 -34.05
C ALA A 128 -16.35 -21.80 -32.63
N LEU A 129 -16.50 -20.59 -32.07
CA LEU A 129 -17.04 -20.40 -30.71
C LEU A 129 -18.29 -19.50 -30.65
N GLU A 130 -18.96 -19.18 -31.76
CA GLU A 130 -20.05 -18.17 -31.74
C GLU A 130 -21.27 -18.60 -30.88
N ASP A 131 -21.67 -19.88 -30.95
CA ASP A 131 -22.88 -20.35 -30.24
C ASP A 131 -22.67 -20.55 -28.72
N GLU A 132 -21.43 -20.79 -28.27
CA GLU A 132 -21.11 -20.95 -26.84
C GLU A 132 -20.82 -19.58 -26.18
N LEU A 133 -20.22 -18.63 -26.94
CA LEU A 133 -19.99 -17.24 -26.53
C LEU A 133 -21.29 -16.47 -26.27
N ASP A 134 -22.33 -16.68 -27.08
CA ASP A 134 -23.60 -15.94 -26.95
C ASP A 134 -24.40 -16.34 -25.68
N SER A 135 -24.06 -17.49 -25.10
CA SER A 135 -24.57 -17.92 -23.79
C SER A 135 -23.76 -17.33 -22.62
N MET A 136 -22.45 -17.10 -22.81
CA MET A 136 -21.56 -16.44 -21.83
C MET A 136 -21.71 -14.90 -21.83
N ALA A 137 -22.03 -14.29 -22.98
CA ALA A 137 -22.24 -12.86 -23.15
C ALA A 137 -23.45 -12.30 -22.36
N LYS A 138 -24.37 -13.18 -21.92
CA LYS A 138 -25.59 -12.80 -21.19
C LYS A 138 -25.38 -12.57 -19.70
N HIS A 139 -24.17 -12.75 -19.18
CA HIS A 139 -23.83 -12.56 -17.77
C HIS A 139 -22.70 -11.54 -17.54
N GLU A 140 -22.64 -10.45 -18.31
CA GLU A 140 -21.90 -9.28 -17.85
C GLU A 140 -22.68 -8.62 -16.70
N SER A 141 -22.25 -8.89 -15.47
CA SER A 141 -22.79 -8.17 -14.33
C SER A 141 -22.33 -6.70 -14.39
N LYS A 142 -23.07 -5.80 -13.73
CA LYS A 142 -22.63 -4.40 -13.58
C LYS A 142 -21.26 -4.31 -12.88
N GLU A 143 -20.95 -5.28 -12.02
CA GLU A 143 -19.68 -5.37 -11.30
C GLU A 143 -18.52 -5.65 -12.26
N ASP A 144 -18.71 -6.55 -13.22
CA ASP A 144 -17.70 -6.86 -14.24
C ASP A 144 -17.34 -5.60 -15.04
N LYS A 145 -18.34 -4.79 -15.42
CA LYS A 145 -18.09 -3.53 -16.15
C LYS A 145 -17.29 -2.52 -15.33
N ILE A 146 -17.52 -2.45 -14.02
CA ILE A 146 -16.78 -1.54 -13.13
C ILE A 146 -15.33 -2.03 -12.99
N PHE A 147 -15.16 -3.33 -12.77
CA PHE A 147 -13.84 -3.93 -12.63
C PHE A 147 -13.01 -3.84 -13.91
N GLN A 148 -13.62 -4.04 -15.08
CA GLN A 148 -12.93 -3.87 -16.36
C GLN A 148 -12.50 -2.42 -16.57
N LYS A 149 -13.37 -1.43 -16.30
CA LYS A 149 -12.98 -0.01 -16.36
C LYS A 149 -11.80 0.32 -15.45
N PHE A 150 -11.80 -0.24 -14.23
CA PHE A 150 -10.67 -0.11 -13.31
C PHE A 150 -9.40 -0.72 -13.91
N LYS A 151 -9.47 -1.95 -14.41
CA LYS A 151 -8.32 -2.65 -15.01
C LYS A 151 -7.74 -1.89 -16.20
N THR A 152 -8.55 -1.48 -17.17
CA THR A 152 -8.09 -0.72 -18.34
C THR A 152 -7.41 0.56 -17.91
N LYS A 153 -7.97 1.28 -16.92
CA LYS A 153 -7.39 2.53 -16.45
C LYS A 153 -6.03 2.34 -15.76
N ILE A 154 -5.87 1.28 -14.96
CA ILE A 154 -4.61 0.96 -14.26
C ILE A 154 -3.58 0.31 -15.19
N ALA A 155 -4.01 -0.39 -16.24
CA ALA A 155 -3.12 -1.07 -17.18
C ALA A 155 -2.24 -0.12 -17.99
N LEU A 156 -2.64 1.15 -18.13
CA LEU A 156 -1.85 2.18 -18.80
C LEU A 156 -0.58 2.52 -18.02
N GLU A 157 -0.66 2.49 -16.68
CA GLU A 157 0.45 2.82 -15.79
C GLU A 157 0.55 1.75 -14.68
N PRO A 158 1.02 0.53 -15.02
CA PRO A 158 1.02 -0.60 -14.09
C PRO A 158 1.99 -0.42 -12.91
N GLU A 159 2.99 0.46 -13.04
CA GLU A 159 3.93 0.80 -11.96
C GLU A 159 3.41 1.91 -11.03
N GLN A 160 2.25 2.50 -11.34
CA GLN A 160 1.66 3.57 -10.53
C GLN A 160 1.32 3.08 -9.11
N VAL A 161 1.92 3.69 -8.10
CA VAL A 161 1.66 3.40 -6.68
C VAL A 161 0.64 4.33 -6.03
N LEU A 162 0.46 5.54 -6.58
CA LEU A 162 -0.46 6.57 -6.07
C LEU A 162 -0.99 7.43 -7.23
N ARG A 163 -2.30 7.65 -7.30
CA ARG A 163 -2.95 8.54 -8.28
C ARG A 163 -3.51 9.78 -7.61
N TYR A 164 -2.81 10.91 -7.68
CA TYR A 164 -3.28 12.13 -7.04
C TYR A 164 -4.43 12.80 -7.80
N GLY A 165 -5.45 13.27 -7.10
CA GLY A 165 -6.52 14.05 -7.69
C GLY A 165 -7.44 14.70 -6.68
N ARG A 166 -7.65 16.01 -6.83
CA ARG A 166 -8.53 16.82 -5.98
C ARG A 166 -9.83 17.15 -6.71
N GLY A 167 -10.96 16.80 -6.10
CA GLY A 167 -12.28 17.03 -6.67
C GLY A 167 -12.60 16.16 -7.89
N ILE A 168 -11.76 15.19 -8.21
CA ILE A 168 -11.99 14.26 -9.33
C ILE A 168 -12.95 13.14 -8.93
N ALA A 169 -13.53 12.47 -9.93
CA ALA A 169 -14.27 11.24 -9.71
C ALA A 169 -13.30 10.10 -9.34
N PRO A 170 -13.52 9.36 -8.23
CA PRO A 170 -12.72 8.19 -7.89
C PRO A 170 -12.88 7.09 -8.93
N VAL A 171 -11.81 6.32 -9.16
CA VAL A 171 -11.86 5.09 -9.95
C VAL A 171 -12.16 3.94 -9.00
N TRP A 172 -13.31 3.30 -9.18
CA TRP A 172 -13.80 2.25 -8.28
C TRP A 172 -13.45 0.86 -8.81
N ILE A 173 -13.02 -0.02 -7.91
CA ILE A 173 -12.77 -1.44 -8.23
C ILE A 173 -14.05 -2.29 -8.19
N SER A 174 -15.07 -1.82 -7.48
CA SER A 174 -16.37 -2.48 -7.30
C SER A 174 -17.48 -1.43 -7.24
N GLY A 175 -18.70 -1.85 -7.62
CA GLY A 175 -19.92 -1.04 -7.45
C GLY A 175 -20.46 -1.04 -6.02
N GLU A 176 -19.91 -1.87 -5.13
CA GLU A 176 -20.32 -1.98 -3.74
C GLU A 176 -19.55 -1.00 -2.84
N ASN A 177 -20.15 -0.68 -1.69
CA ASN A 177 -19.53 0.15 -0.64
C ASN A 177 -19.04 1.54 -1.10
N ILE A 178 -19.60 2.06 -2.18
CA ILE A 178 -19.35 3.43 -2.65
C ILE A 178 -20.06 4.41 -1.71
N PRO A 179 -19.34 5.27 -0.96
CA PRO A 179 -19.95 6.22 -0.03
C PRO A 179 -20.86 7.19 -0.78
N GLN A 180 -22.06 7.39 -0.26
CA GLN A 180 -22.98 8.40 -0.77
C GLN A 180 -22.76 9.72 -0.02
N GLU A 181 -23.29 10.82 -0.57
CA GLU A 181 -23.13 12.15 0.03
C GLU A 181 -23.61 12.21 1.50
N LYS A 182 -24.66 11.45 1.82
CA LYS A 182 -25.19 11.31 3.19
C LYS A 182 -24.25 10.57 4.16
N ASP A 183 -23.36 9.72 3.64
CA ASP A 183 -22.42 8.92 4.43
C ASP A 183 -21.15 9.72 4.74
N ILE A 184 -20.96 10.86 4.08
CA ILE A 184 -19.79 11.73 4.21
C ILE A 184 -20.15 12.88 5.17
N PRO A 185 -19.59 12.90 6.40
CA PRO A 185 -19.88 13.97 7.33
C PRO A 185 -19.27 15.29 6.83
N ASN A 186 -19.95 16.40 7.12
CA ASN A 186 -19.41 17.73 6.84
C ASN A 186 -18.12 17.99 7.63
N CYS A 187 -17.33 18.96 7.16
CA CYS A 187 -16.22 19.51 7.93
C CYS A 187 -16.75 20.15 9.22
N PRO A 188 -15.97 20.17 10.33
CA PRO A 188 -16.34 20.92 11.54
C PRO A 188 -16.68 22.41 11.31
N CYS A 189 -16.21 23.01 10.21
CA CYS A 189 -16.57 24.38 9.82
C CYS A 189 -17.90 24.49 9.04
N GLY A 190 -18.58 23.37 8.75
CA GLY A 190 -19.83 23.30 7.99
C GLY A 190 -19.68 23.08 6.49
N ALA A 191 -18.47 23.16 5.93
CA ALA A 191 -18.23 22.92 4.50
C ALA A 191 -18.41 21.44 4.12
N LYS A 192 -18.90 21.20 2.89
CA LYS A 192 -18.92 19.85 2.30
C LYS A 192 -17.50 19.37 2.03
N ARG A 193 -17.25 18.09 2.27
CA ARG A 193 -15.97 17.45 1.92
C ARG A 193 -15.99 17.08 0.44
N ILE A 194 -14.84 17.25 -0.20
CA ILE A 194 -14.61 16.82 -1.58
C ILE A 194 -13.64 15.64 -1.57
N PHE A 195 -13.73 14.79 -2.59
CA PHE A 195 -12.74 13.74 -2.77
C PHE A 195 -11.36 14.34 -3.02
N GLU A 196 -10.35 13.79 -2.34
CA GLU A 196 -8.95 14.09 -2.55
C GLU A 196 -8.16 12.82 -2.27
N PHE A 197 -7.29 12.45 -3.19
CA PHE A 197 -6.28 11.41 -2.98
C PHE A 197 -4.94 11.90 -3.48
#